data_AF-A0A939R8W6-F1
#
_entry.id   AF-A0A939R8W6-F1
#
_cell.length_a   1.000
_cell.length_b   1.000
_cell.length_c   1.000
_cell.angle_alpha   90.00
_cell.angle_beta   90.00
_cell.angle_gamma   90.00
#
_symmetry.space_group_name_H-M   'P 1'
#
loop_
_entity.id
_entity.type
_entity.pdbx_description
1 polymer ?
#
loop_
_entity_poly.entity_id
_entity_poly.type
_entity_poly.pdbx_seq_one_letter_code
_entity_poly.pdbx_strand_id
1 'polypeptide(L)'
;NVGAEDLFYSARRLERRANYRDKEYVVSALPLFIMKWNRVVEGLKEFLAVFDKIRPSLVKDEVIEEEPRGEKEIREALLEAVRLGNQSPALKLIDELESVRGTEEIFEQIKEYIKSIEFEKAEALIRDIK
;
A
#
# COMPACT_ATOMS: atom_id res chain seq x y z
N ASN A 1 -1.44 -11.23 -6.56
CA ASN A 1 -2.46 -12.23 -6.95
C ASN A 1 -3.81 -11.67 -6.49
N VAL A 2 -4.70 -11.24 -7.40
CA VAL A 2 -5.90 -10.42 -7.08
C VAL A 2 -7.11 -11.29 -6.67
N GLY A 3 -6.88 -12.45 -6.05
CA GLY A 3 -7.94 -13.38 -5.63
C GLY A 3 -8.73 -14.09 -6.75
N ALA A 4 -8.43 -13.85 -8.03
CA ALA A 4 -9.12 -14.48 -9.16
C ALA A 4 -8.56 -15.88 -9.48
N GLU A 5 -8.60 -16.79 -8.50
CA GLU A 5 -8.01 -18.13 -8.62
C GLU A 5 -8.58 -18.94 -9.78
N ASP A 6 -9.90 -18.90 -9.99
CA ASP A 6 -10.55 -19.60 -11.09
C ASP A 6 -10.09 -19.13 -12.46
N LEU A 7 -9.84 -17.83 -12.62
CA LEU A 7 -9.32 -17.24 -13.84
C LEU A 7 -7.86 -17.65 -14.06
N PHE A 8 -7.05 -17.69 -13.00
CA PHE A 8 -5.68 -18.19 -13.04
C PHE A 8 -5.60 -19.66 -13.47
N TYR A 9 -6.41 -20.54 -12.89
CA TYR A 9 -6.45 -21.95 -13.29
C TYR A 9 -6.98 -22.13 -14.71
N SER A 10 -7.94 -21.32 -15.12
CA SER A 10 -8.46 -21.32 -16.50
C SER A 10 -7.38 -20.87 -17.50
N ALA A 11 -6.64 -19.80 -17.20
CA ALA A 11 -5.52 -19.32 -18.02
C ALA A 11 -4.43 -20.39 -18.17
N ARG A 12 -3.98 -20.98 -17.06
CA ARG A 12 -2.97 -22.06 -17.06
C ARG A 12 -3.40 -23.31 -17.82
N ARG A 13 -4.70 -23.62 -17.83
CA ARG A 13 -5.24 -24.76 -18.58
C ARG A 13 -5.25 -24.46 -20.08
N LEU A 14 -5.65 -23.24 -20.44
CA LEU A 14 -5.71 -22.77 -21.82
C LEU A 14 -4.30 -22.67 -22.43
N GLU A 15 -3.33 -22.14 -21.68
CA GLU A 15 -1.91 -22.09 -22.05
C GLU A 15 -1.34 -23.50 -22.31
N ARG A 16 -1.55 -24.44 -21.38
CA ARG A 16 -1.10 -25.83 -21.57
C ARG A 16 -1.69 -26.45 -22.84
N ARG A 17 -2.99 -26.28 -23.08
CA ARG A 17 -3.68 -26.85 -24.24
C ARG A 17 -3.26 -26.19 -25.56
N ALA A 18 -2.97 -24.89 -25.54
CA ALA A 18 -2.37 -24.19 -26.67
C ALA A 18 -0.98 -24.75 -27.00
N ASN A 19 -0.15 -25.02 -25.99
CA ASN A 19 1.19 -25.62 -26.17
C ASN A 19 1.12 -27.04 -26.76
N TYR A 20 0.07 -27.81 -26.44
CA TYR A 20 -0.20 -29.11 -27.06
C TYR A 20 -0.86 -29.03 -28.46
N ARG A 21 -1.03 -27.82 -29.02
CA ARG A 21 -1.69 -27.56 -30.31
C ARG A 21 -3.12 -28.09 -30.39
N ASP A 22 -3.81 -28.18 -29.25
CA ASP A 22 -5.20 -28.61 -29.13
C ASP A 22 -6.13 -27.44 -29.52
N LYS A 23 -6.25 -27.21 -30.84
CA LYS A 23 -6.99 -26.06 -31.39
C LYS A 23 -8.47 -26.09 -31.03
N GLU A 24 -9.08 -27.27 -31.02
CA GLU A 24 -10.51 -27.44 -30.74
C GLU A 24 -10.85 -27.05 -29.30
N TYR A 25 -10.00 -27.47 -28.35
CA TYR A 25 -10.13 -27.04 -26.96
C TYR A 25 -9.94 -25.53 -26.80
N VAL A 26 -8.91 -24.95 -27.44
CA VAL A 26 -8.63 -23.51 -27.31
C VAL A 26 -9.78 -22.67 -27.88
N VAL A 27 -10.30 -23.03 -29.05
CA VAL A 27 -11.40 -22.31 -29.69
C VAL A 27 -12.68 -22.39 -28.85
N SER A 28 -12.99 -23.56 -28.28
CA SER A 28 -14.18 -23.73 -27.43
C SER A 28 -14.07 -23.07 -26.05
N ALA A 29 -12.87 -23.07 -25.45
CA ALA A 29 -12.65 -22.53 -24.10
C ALA A 29 -12.44 -21.01 -24.07
N LEU A 30 -12.01 -20.39 -25.17
CA LEU A 30 -11.67 -18.97 -25.23
C LEU A 30 -12.86 -18.03 -24.90
N PRO A 31 -14.09 -18.23 -25.41
CA PRO A 31 -15.23 -17.38 -25.05
C PRO A 31 -15.54 -17.42 -23.55
N LEU A 32 -15.47 -18.60 -22.93
CA LEU A 32 -15.67 -18.77 -21.48
C LEU A 32 -14.57 -18.07 -20.67
N PHE A 33 -13.33 -18.14 -21.14
CA PHE A 33 -12.21 -17.42 -20.52
C PHE A 33 -12.42 -15.90 -20.58
N ILE A 34 -12.79 -15.36 -21.75
CA ILE A 34 -13.05 -13.93 -21.95
C ILE A 34 -14.22 -13.47 -21.07
N MET A 35 -15.29 -14.26 -20.97
CA MET A 35 -16.42 -13.97 -20.09
C MET A 35 -15.97 -13.85 -18.62
N LYS A 36 -15.16 -14.79 -18.14
CA LYS A 36 -14.62 -14.75 -16.77
C LYS A 36 -13.70 -13.54 -16.56
N TRP A 37 -12.85 -13.23 -17.53
CA TRP A 37 -12.00 -12.04 -17.50
C TRP A 37 -12.82 -10.76 -17.35
N ASN A 38 -13.83 -10.58 -18.20
CA ASN A 38 -14.70 -9.40 -18.17
C ASN A 38 -15.41 -9.26 -16.81
N ARG A 39 -15.93 -10.36 -16.26
CA ARG A 39 -16.58 -10.35 -14.94
C ARG A 39 -15.61 -9.92 -13.82
N VAL A 40 -14.37 -10.38 -13.84
CA VAL A 40 -13.35 -9.97 -12.86
C VAL A 40 -13.02 -8.49 -13.02
N VAL A 41 -12.88 -8.00 -14.26
CA VAL A 41 -12.63 -6.59 -14.53
C VAL A 41 -13.79 -5.70 -14.06
N GLU A 42 -15.03 -6.10 -14.31
CA GLU A 42 -16.23 -5.39 -13.84
C GLU A 42 -16.30 -5.36 -12.31
N GLY A 43 -16.12 -6.51 -11.65
CA GLY A 43 -16.12 -6.57 -10.19
C GLY A 43 -15.02 -5.72 -9.56
N LEU A 44 -13.84 -5.67 -10.18
CA LEU A 44 -12.75 -4.78 -9.73
C LEU A 44 -13.10 -3.30 -9.92
N LYS A 45 -13.72 -2.93 -11.04
CA LYS A 45 -14.19 -1.55 -11.26
C LYS A 45 -15.24 -1.15 -10.24
N GLU A 46 -16.19 -2.02 -9.94
CA GLU A 46 -17.21 -1.77 -8.92
C GLU A 46 -16.60 -1.65 -7.53
N PHE A 47 -15.68 -2.55 -7.18
CA PHE A 47 -14.95 -2.48 -5.92
C PHE A 47 -14.18 -1.15 -5.78
N LEU A 48 -13.44 -0.74 -6.81
CA LEU A 48 -12.73 0.54 -6.81
C LEU A 48 -13.70 1.72 -6.75
N ALA A 49 -14.83 1.67 -7.44
CA ALA A 49 -15.84 2.71 -7.37
C ALA A 49 -16.49 2.83 -5.98
N VAL A 50 -16.69 1.70 -5.28
CA VAL A 50 -17.11 1.70 -3.87
C VAL A 50 -16.02 2.29 -3.00
N PHE A 51 -14.76 1.89 -3.22
CA PHE A 51 -13.61 2.42 -2.50
C PHE A 51 -13.48 3.93 -2.65
N ASP A 52 -13.65 4.47 -3.86
CA ASP A 52 -13.63 5.91 -4.11
C ASP A 52 -14.80 6.65 -3.46
N LYS A 53 -15.94 6.00 -3.22
CA LYS A 53 -17.07 6.59 -2.47
C LYS A 53 -16.82 6.63 -0.97
N ILE A 54 -16.16 5.60 -0.42
CA ILE A 54 -15.82 5.54 1.01
C ILE A 54 -14.51 6.27 1.32
N ARG A 55 -13.65 6.50 0.34
CA ARG A 55 -12.38 7.22 0.52
C ARG A 55 -12.61 8.62 1.13
N PRO A 56 -13.57 9.45 0.70
CA PRO A 56 -13.88 10.70 1.39
C PRO A 56 -14.32 10.53 2.84
N SER A 57 -15.01 9.43 3.20
CA SER A 57 -15.37 9.14 4.59
C SER A 57 -14.23 8.56 5.43
N LEU A 58 -13.23 7.95 4.80
CA LEU A 58 -12.00 7.50 5.45
C LEU A 58 -10.95 8.61 5.55
N VAL A 59 -10.98 9.56 4.61
CA VAL A 59 -10.13 10.77 4.56
C VAL A 59 -10.82 11.94 5.27
N LYS A 60 -12.01 11.73 5.85
CA LYS A 60 -12.44 12.49 7.03
C LYS A 60 -11.65 12.02 8.26
N ASP A 61 -10.33 11.99 8.13
CA ASP A 61 -9.54 12.52 9.21
C ASP A 61 -9.91 13.99 9.19
N GLU A 62 -10.79 14.34 10.13
CA GLU A 62 -10.86 15.69 10.63
C GLU A 62 -9.44 16.25 10.58
N VAL A 63 -9.27 17.42 9.95
CA VAL A 63 -8.23 18.34 10.40
C VAL A 63 -8.67 18.69 11.82
N ILE A 64 -8.46 17.75 12.74
CA ILE A 64 -8.26 18.07 14.13
C ILE A 64 -7.02 18.94 13.97
N GLU A 65 -7.19 20.25 14.12
CA GLU A 65 -6.11 21.08 14.60
C GLU A 65 -5.73 20.44 15.94
N GLU A 66 -4.91 19.39 15.88
CA GLU A 66 -4.36 18.77 17.06
C GLU A 66 -3.58 19.89 17.73
N GLU A 67 -3.90 20.14 19.00
CA GLU A 67 -3.08 20.98 19.86
C GLU A 67 -1.61 20.65 19.56
N PRO A 68 -0.73 21.66 19.45
CA PRO A 68 0.63 21.44 18.97
C PRO A 68 1.27 20.30 19.76
N ARG A 69 1.35 19.12 19.14
CA ARG A 69 1.96 17.94 19.76
C ARG A 69 3.35 18.35 20.15
N GLY A 70 3.67 18.22 21.44
CA GLY A 70 5.03 18.51 21.89
C GLY A 70 6.01 17.63 21.11
N GLU A 71 7.23 18.10 20.91
CA GLU A 71 8.31 17.34 20.23
C GLU A 71 8.38 15.87 20.71
N LYS A 72 8.18 15.66 22.01
CA LYS A 72 8.16 14.34 22.64
C LYS A 72 7.02 13.44 22.13
N GLU A 73 5.82 13.98 21.97
CA GLU A 73 4.64 13.25 21.50
C GLU A 73 4.76 12.88 20.03
N ILE A 74 5.26 13.80 19.20
CA ILE A 74 5.56 13.54 17.78
C ILE A 74 6.60 12.42 17.67
N ARG A 75 7.65 12.47 18.49
CA ARG A 75 8.69 11.44 18.51
C ARG A 75 8.17 10.07 18.96
N GLU A 76 7.33 10.01 19.99
CA GLU A 76 6.72 8.76 20.46
C GLU A 76 5.79 8.16 19.38
N ALA A 77 4.97 8.99 18.74
CA ALA A 77 4.12 8.57 17.62
C ALA A 77 4.95 8.09 16.41
N LEU A 78 6.06 8.77 16.11
CA LEU A 78 6.97 8.37 15.03
C LEU A 78 7.59 7.00 15.31
N LEU A 79 8.04 6.75 16.54
CA LEU A 79 8.55 5.44 16.97
C LEU A 79 7.50 4.34 16.80
N GLU A 80 6.25 4.60 17.18
CA GLU A 80 5.16 3.65 17.01
C GLU A 80 4.89 3.37 15.52
N ALA A 81 4.80 4.42 14.69
CA ALA A 81 4.59 4.28 13.25
C ALA A 81 5.69 3.45 12.58
N VAL A 82 6.95 3.67 12.96
CA VAL A 82 8.10 2.89 12.47
C VAL A 82 8.05 1.44 12.94
N ARG A 83 7.72 1.18 14.20
CA ARG A 83 7.56 -0.20 14.73
C ARG A 83 6.46 -0.99 14.05
N LEU A 84 5.38 -0.31 13.67
CA LEU A 84 4.26 -0.92 12.94
C LEU A 84 4.53 -1.06 11.43
N GLY A 85 5.66 -0.56 10.92
CA GLY A 85 6.00 -0.58 9.49
C GLY A 85 5.14 0.37 8.66
N ASN A 86 4.55 1.40 9.29
CA ASN A 86 3.64 2.34 8.66
C ASN A 86 4.41 3.46 7.96
N GLN A 87 4.84 3.22 6.72
CA GLN A 87 5.68 4.14 5.95
C GLN A 87 5.09 5.56 5.81
N SER A 88 3.84 5.67 5.35
CA SER A 88 3.21 6.98 5.07
C SER A 88 3.01 7.80 6.35
N PRO A 89 2.45 7.25 7.44
CA PRO A 89 2.40 7.94 8.73
C PRO A 89 3.78 8.35 9.28
N ALA A 90 4.79 7.47 9.18
CA ALA A 90 6.13 7.79 9.66
C ALA A 90 6.78 8.95 8.89
N LEU A 91 6.58 9.02 7.57
CA LEU A 91 7.07 10.15 6.76
C LEU A 91 6.36 11.47 7.08
N LYS A 92 5.08 11.45 7.45
CA LYS A 92 4.39 12.67 7.90
C LYS A 92 4.91 13.15 9.26
N LEU A 93 5.08 12.22 10.20
CA LEU A 93 5.52 12.55 11.56
C LEU A 93 6.97 13.07 11.60
N ILE A 94 7.84 12.63 10.70
CA ILE A 94 9.21 13.18 10.58
C ILE A 94 9.19 14.59 9.98
N ASP A 95 8.31 14.88 9.01
CA ASP A 95 8.12 16.24 8.47
C ASP A 95 7.55 17.18 9.54
N GLU A 96 6.62 16.70 10.37
CA GLU A 96 6.10 17.43 11.53
C GLU A 96 7.19 17.69 12.57
N LEU A 97 8.03 16.70 12.87
CA LEU A 97 9.15 16.86 13.81
C LEU A 97 10.18 17.88 13.30
N GLU A 98 10.49 17.86 12.00
CA GLU A 98 11.32 18.88 11.33
C GLU A 98 10.71 20.29 11.42
N SER A 99 9.39 20.42 11.33
CA SER A 99 8.72 21.71 11.44
C SER A 99 8.87 22.33 12.85
N VAL A 100 9.02 21.49 13.88
CA VAL A 100 9.17 21.91 15.28
C VAL A 100 10.64 22.17 15.63
N ARG A 101 11.56 21.31 15.17
CA ARG A 101 12.99 21.37 15.52
C ARG A 101 13.88 22.10 14.52
N GLY A 102 13.40 22.31 13.30
CA GLY A 102 14.22 22.66 12.16
C GLY A 102 14.76 21.43 11.45
N THR A 103 15.23 21.62 10.21
CA THR A 103 15.80 20.55 9.39
C THR A 103 17.16 20.12 9.93
N GLU A 104 17.30 18.85 10.27
CA GLU A 104 18.56 18.22 10.70
C GLU A 104 18.92 17.07 9.75
N GLU A 105 20.21 16.82 9.53
CA GLU A 105 20.69 15.75 8.66
C GLU A 105 20.20 14.36 9.12
N ILE A 106 19.96 14.19 10.42
CA ILE A 106 19.42 12.96 10.99
C ILE A 106 18.00 12.66 10.49
N PHE A 107 17.18 13.69 10.25
CA PHE A 107 15.82 13.50 9.77
C PHE A 107 15.77 13.04 8.32
N GLU A 108 16.65 13.57 7.47
CA GLU A 108 16.80 13.07 6.10
C GLU A 108 17.27 11.61 6.07
N GLN A 109 18.22 11.23 6.93
CA GLN A 109 18.64 9.83 7.06
C GLN A 109 17.48 8.92 7.52
N ILE A 110 16.66 9.37 8.47
CA ILE A 110 15.48 8.63 8.90
C ILE A 110 14.47 8.49 7.75
N LYS A 111 14.23 9.56 6.97
CA LYS A 111 13.36 9.52 5.77
C LYS A 111 13.88 8.53 4.74
N GLU A 112 15.17 8.48 4.48
CA GLU A 112 15.77 7.51 3.56
C GLU A 112 15.53 6.08 4.04
N TYR A 113 15.77 5.77 5.32
CA TYR A 113 15.50 4.45 5.86
C TYR A 113 14.01 4.08 5.79
N ILE A 114 13.10 5.00 6.08
CA ILE A 114 11.65 4.77 5.95
C ILE A 114 11.26 4.55 4.47
N LYS A 115 11.81 5.32 3.53
CA LYS A 115 11.59 5.14 2.08
C LYS A 115 12.10 3.79 1.58
N SER A 116 13.21 3.32 2.13
CA SER A 116 13.83 2.02 1.83
C SER A 116 13.28 0.85 2.65
N ILE A 117 12.25 1.06 3.48
CA ILE A 117 11.62 0.01 4.31
C ILE A 117 12.61 -0.59 5.35
N GLU A 118 13.66 0.15 5.70
CA GLU A 118 14.64 -0.23 6.72
C GLU A 118 14.22 0.29 8.12
N PHE A 119 13.02 -0.09 8.56
CA PHE A 119 12.40 0.45 9.79
C PHE A 119 13.21 0.22 11.07
N GLU A 120 13.96 -0.88 11.17
CA GLU A 120 14.83 -1.14 12.32
C GLU A 120 15.95 -0.09 12.46
N LYS A 121 16.53 0.33 11.32
CA LYS A 121 17.55 1.38 11.29
C LYS A 121 16.95 2.75 11.59
N ALA A 122 15.77 3.03 11.03
CA ALA A 122 15.02 4.24 11.34
C ALA A 122 14.71 4.32 12.85
N GLU A 123 14.22 3.24 13.47
CA GLU A 123 13.89 3.20 14.89
C GLU A 123 15.11 3.50 15.76
N ALA A 124 16.27 2.91 15.44
CA ALA A 124 17.51 3.14 16.17
C ALA A 124 17.89 4.63 16.17
N LEU A 125 17.84 5.28 15.00
CA LEU A 125 18.13 6.72 14.90
C LEU A 125 17.12 7.57 15.67
N ILE A 126 15.82 7.24 15.61
CA ILE A 126 14.79 8.00 16.33
C ILE A 126 14.97 7.91 17.85
N ARG A 127 15.45 6.77 18.37
CA ARG A 127 15.77 6.61 19.80
C ARG A 127 16.95 7.47 20.25
N ASP A 128 17.84 7.85 19.34
CA ASP A 128 19.02 8.67 19.64
C ASP A 128 18.77 10.18 19.54
N ILE A 129 17.62 10.60 18.99
CA ILE A 129 17.17 12.00 19.00
C ILE A 129 16.90 12.40 20.46
N LYS A 130 17.66 13.37 20.98
CA LYS A 130 17.56 13.85 22.36
C LYS A 130 16.49 14.91 22.52
#